data_AF-A0A925JW02-F1
#
_entry.id   AF-A0A925JW02-F1
#
_cell.length_a   1.000
_cell.length_b   1.000
_cell.length_c   1.000
_cell.angle_alpha   90.00
_cell.angle_beta   90.00
_cell.angle_gamma   90.00
#
_symmetry.space_group_name_H-M   'P 1'
#
loop_
_entity.id
_entity.type
_entity.pdbx_description
1 polymer ?
#
loop_
_entity_poly.entity_id
_entity_poly.type
_entity_poly.pdbx_seq_one_letter_code
_entity_poly.pdbx_strand_id
1 'polypeptide(L)'
;MRCAILFISAALLGASLRASLGASELPVDSLIDASPAARQAFWGVMVADAETGELLYSRNEDKFFVPASNTKLFTTSLALRRLGADYRFQTRVRVNEKPDSGGRVKELRLLGGG
;
A
#
# COMPACT_ATOMS: atom_id res chain seq x y z
N MET A 1 40.06 -13.69 -52.91
CA MET A 1 38.82 -12.98 -53.28
C MET A 1 37.90 -12.95 -52.06
N ARG A 2 37.68 -11.74 -51.51
CA ARG A 2 36.52 -11.22 -50.72
C ARG A 2 36.14 -11.98 -49.42
N CYS A 3 36.40 -11.43 -48.23
CA CYS A 3 35.68 -10.34 -47.53
C CYS A 3 34.28 -10.71 -46.99
N ALA A 4 34.17 -10.86 -45.66
CA ALA A 4 33.04 -10.45 -44.80
C ALA A 4 33.47 -10.66 -43.32
N ILE A 5 33.98 -9.65 -42.59
CA ILE A 5 33.22 -8.66 -41.78
C ILE A 5 32.40 -9.41 -40.69
N LEU A 6 32.94 -9.68 -39.50
CA LEU A 6 33.10 -8.79 -38.32
C LEU A 6 31.86 -7.95 -37.98
N PHE A 7 31.50 -7.84 -36.70
CA PHE A 7 30.40 -7.06 -36.08
C PHE A 7 29.09 -7.78 -35.73
N ILE A 8 29.12 -8.74 -34.80
CA ILE A 8 27.94 -9.04 -33.93
C ILE A 8 28.42 -9.24 -32.48
N SER A 9 29.01 -8.23 -31.85
CA SER A 9 29.40 -8.37 -30.43
C SER A 9 29.33 -7.09 -29.58
N ALA A 10 28.63 -6.03 -30.01
CA ALA A 10 28.57 -4.78 -29.24
C ALA A 10 27.18 -4.37 -28.73
N ALA A 11 26.10 -5.03 -29.15
CA ALA A 11 24.74 -4.57 -28.81
C ALA A 11 24.16 -5.16 -27.51
N LEU A 12 24.75 -6.21 -26.94
CA LEU A 12 24.22 -6.88 -25.73
C LEU A 12 24.86 -6.41 -24.42
N LEU A 13 25.93 -5.61 -24.46
CA LEU A 13 26.52 -5.02 -23.25
C LEU A 13 25.92 -3.66 -22.85
N GLY A 14 25.11 -3.04 -23.71
CA GLY A 14 24.58 -1.69 -23.47
C GLY A 14 23.33 -1.61 -22.60
N ALA A 15 22.59 -2.73 -22.44
CA ALA A 15 21.33 -2.74 -21.71
C ALA A 15 21.49 -3.02 -20.20
N SER A 16 22.57 -3.69 -19.80
CA SER A 16 22.84 -4.01 -18.39
C SER A 16 23.57 -2.89 -17.63
N LEU A 17 24.10 -1.88 -18.31
CA LEU A 17 24.87 -0.79 -17.68
C LEU A 17 24.05 0.46 -17.36
N ARG A 18 22.80 0.57 -17.85
CA ARG A 18 21.91 1.71 -17.55
C ARG A 18 21.16 1.57 -16.23
N ALA A 19 21.05 0.36 -15.68
CA ALA A 19 20.35 0.12 -14.43
C ALA A 19 21.17 0.47 -13.18
N SER A 20 22.49 0.71 -13.28
CA SER A 20 23.35 0.95 -12.12
C SER A 20 23.84 2.39 -11.94
N LEU A 21 23.27 3.35 -12.68
CA LEU A 21 23.70 4.75 -12.65
C LEU A 21 22.51 5.65 -12.31
N GLY A 22 22.02 5.59 -11.07
CA GLY A 22 20.97 6.52 -10.63
C GLY A 22 20.32 6.32 -9.26
N ALA A 23 20.43 5.15 -8.63
CA ALA A 23 19.98 5.03 -7.24
C ALA A 23 21.06 5.64 -6.34
N SER A 24 20.87 6.88 -5.88
CA SER A 24 21.55 7.27 -4.64
C SER A 24 21.17 6.23 -3.60
N GLU A 25 22.16 5.56 -2.98
CA GLU A 25 21.87 4.68 -1.85
C GLU A 25 21.03 5.48 -0.85
N LEU A 26 19.76 5.10 -0.70
CA LEU A 26 18.87 5.80 0.22
C LEU A 26 19.52 5.73 1.60
N PRO A 27 19.72 6.85 2.31
CA PRO A 27 20.53 6.88 3.54
C PRO A 27 19.77 6.30 4.74
N VAL A 28 18.89 5.33 4.52
CA VAL A 28 17.98 4.75 5.53
C VAL A 28 18.78 4.15 6.67
N ASP A 29 19.85 3.39 6.38
CA ASP A 29 20.70 2.80 7.41
C ASP A 29 21.38 3.88 8.25
N SER A 30 21.97 4.90 7.60
CA SER A 30 22.60 6.02 8.30
C SER A 30 21.61 6.80 9.19
N LEU A 31 20.35 6.94 8.76
CA LEU A 31 19.30 7.59 9.54
C LEU A 31 18.88 6.75 10.76
N ILE A 32 18.78 5.43 10.60
CA ILE A 32 18.52 4.52 11.72
C ILE A 32 19.70 4.57 12.71
N ASP A 33 20.92 4.58 12.18
CA ASP A 33 22.14 4.56 12.99
C ASP A 33 22.38 5.87 13.74
N ALA A 34 21.84 6.99 13.25
CA ALA A 34 21.94 8.30 13.91
C ALA A 34 21.19 8.36 15.26
N SER A 35 20.22 7.47 15.52
CA SER A 35 19.42 7.46 16.75
C SER A 35 19.72 6.23 17.62
N PRO A 36 20.20 6.40 18.87
CA PRO A 36 20.42 5.27 19.78
C PRO A 36 19.18 4.39 19.99
N ALA A 37 17.99 5.00 20.07
CA ALA A 37 16.74 4.27 20.22
C ALA A 37 16.36 3.50 18.94
N ALA A 38 16.59 4.10 17.76
CA ALA A 38 16.32 3.42 16.50
C ALA A 38 17.27 2.23 16.29
N ARG A 39 18.56 2.35 16.63
CA ARG A 39 19.52 1.22 16.54
C ARG A 39 19.12 0.00 17.37
N GLN A 40 18.42 0.20 18.49
CA GLN A 40 17.97 -0.90 19.35
C GLN A 40 16.69 -1.58 18.83
N ALA A 41 15.93 -0.90 17.96
CA ALA A 41 14.70 -1.44 17.43
C ALA A 41 14.95 -2.42 16.26
N PHE A 42 14.04 -3.37 16.11
CA PHE A 42 14.00 -4.21 14.92
C PHE A 42 13.23 -3.49 13.82
N TRP A 43 13.91 -3.17 12.71
CA TRP A 43 13.34 -2.42 11.59
C TRP A 43 13.09 -3.33 10.39
N GLY A 44 11.92 -3.18 9.79
CA GLY A 44 11.57 -3.69 8.46
C GLY A 44 11.31 -2.52 7.53
N VAL A 45 12.04 -2.43 6.43
CA VAL A 45 11.90 -1.36 5.43
C VAL A 45 12.00 -1.97 4.04
N MET A 46 11.09 -1.59 3.15
CA MET A 46 11.13 -1.91 1.73
C MET A 46 10.74 -0.66 0.97
N VAL A 47 11.59 -0.21 0.06
CA VAL A 47 11.34 0.91 -0.83
C VAL A 47 11.42 0.39 -2.25
N ALA A 48 10.38 0.64 -3.03
CA ALA A 48 10.30 0.25 -4.42
C ALA A 48 9.79 1.41 -5.26
N ASP A 49 10.20 1.43 -6.52
CA ASP A 49 9.61 2.31 -7.52
C ASP A 49 8.14 1.91 -7.75
N ALA A 50 7.24 2.87 -7.66
CA ALA A 50 5.81 2.60 -7.68
C ALA A 50 5.26 2.21 -9.06
N GLU A 51 5.94 2.62 -10.14
CA GLU A 51 5.51 2.35 -11.51
C GLU A 51 6.04 1.00 -12.01
N THR A 52 7.32 0.73 -11.76
CA THR A 52 8.05 -0.46 -12.25
C THR A 52 8.09 -1.60 -11.26
N GLY A 53 7.92 -1.32 -9.96
CA GLY A 53 8.12 -2.28 -8.88
C GLY A 53 9.58 -2.60 -8.58
N GLU A 54 10.54 -1.88 -9.19
CA GLU A 54 11.97 -2.08 -8.93
C GLU A 54 12.28 -1.82 -7.45
N LEU A 55 12.95 -2.78 -6.81
CA LEU A 55 13.38 -2.63 -5.43
C LEU A 55 14.56 -1.64 -5.35
N LEU A 56 14.35 -0.53 -4.65
CA LEU A 56 15.36 0.52 -4.47
C LEU A 56 16.15 0.36 -3.16
N TYR A 57 15.53 -0.23 -2.14
CA TYR A 57 16.16 -0.52 -0.85
C TYR A 57 15.34 -1.55 -0.08
N SER A 58 16.00 -2.46 0.64
CA SER A 58 15.34 -3.34 1.60
C SER A 58 16.18 -3.59 2.85
N ARG A 59 15.48 -3.82 3.97
CA ARG A 59 16.03 -4.25 5.25
C ARG A 59 14.96 -5.10 5.94
N ASN A 60 15.23 -6.39 6.14
CA ASN A 60 14.33 -7.34 6.81
C ASN A 60 12.89 -7.37 6.24
N GLU A 61 12.74 -7.14 4.93
CA GLU A 61 11.46 -7.07 4.23
C GLU A 61 10.65 -8.37 4.27
N ASP A 62 11.33 -9.51 4.47
CA ASP A 62 10.75 -10.85 4.52
C ASP A 62 10.37 -11.29 5.96
N LYS A 63 10.57 -10.43 6.97
CA LYS A 63 10.31 -10.76 8.37
C LYS A 63 8.91 -10.32 8.81
N PHE A 64 8.37 -11.01 9.81
CA PHE A 64 7.07 -10.64 10.39
C PHE A 64 7.20 -9.47 11.36
N PHE A 65 6.25 -8.54 11.27
CA PHE A 65 6.11 -7.39 12.16
C PHE A 65 4.66 -7.25 12.61
N VAL A 66 4.44 -6.53 13.71
CA VAL A 66 3.10 -6.04 14.07
C VAL A 66 2.83 -4.77 13.25
N PRO A 67 1.92 -4.80 12.26
CA PRO A 67 1.72 -3.67 11.33
C PRO A 67 1.05 -2.45 11.98
N ALA A 68 0.51 -2.59 13.19
CA ALA A 68 -0.29 -1.56 13.86
C ALA A 68 -1.38 -0.99 12.91
N SER A 69 -1.51 0.32 12.82
CA SER A 69 -2.51 0.95 11.94
C SER A 69 -2.26 0.75 10.44
N ASN A 70 -1.09 0.27 10.00
CA ASN A 70 -0.88 -0.09 8.59
C ASN A 70 -1.78 -1.26 8.15
N THR A 71 -2.32 -2.04 9.10
CA THR A 71 -3.39 -3.02 8.86
C THR A 71 -4.55 -2.43 8.06
N LYS A 72 -4.83 -1.13 8.24
CA LYS A 72 -5.91 -0.42 7.53
C LYS A 72 -5.75 -0.45 6.01
N LEU A 73 -4.53 -0.58 5.48
CA LEU A 73 -4.31 -0.70 4.03
C LEU A 73 -5.06 -1.91 3.45
N PHE A 74 -4.99 -3.06 4.13
CA PHE A 74 -5.69 -4.28 3.71
C PHE A 74 -7.20 -4.14 3.85
N THR A 75 -7.68 -3.67 5.00
CA THR A 75 -9.12 -3.51 5.25
C THR A 75 -9.75 -2.51 4.28
N THR A 76 -9.09 -1.37 4.04
CA THR A 76 -9.57 -0.35 3.12
C THR A 76 -9.57 -0.86 1.68
N SER A 77 -8.50 -1.53 1.23
CA SER A 77 -8.45 -2.14 -0.11
C SER A 77 -9.59 -3.13 -0.32
N LEU A 78 -9.82 -4.01 0.66
CA LEU A 78 -10.93 -4.97 0.62
C LEU A 78 -12.29 -4.27 0.62
N ALA A 79 -12.47 -3.25 1.45
CA ALA A 79 -13.71 -2.48 1.53
C ALA A 79 -14.02 -1.78 0.20
N LEU A 80 -13.04 -1.09 -0.39
CA LEU A 80 -13.18 -0.46 -1.71
C LEU A 80 -13.53 -1.47 -2.80
N ARG A 81 -12.86 -2.64 -2.81
CA ARG A 81 -13.13 -3.70 -3.77
C ARG A 81 -14.52 -4.32 -3.61
N ARG A 82 -15.02 -4.45 -2.38
CA ARG A 82 -16.29 -5.16 -2.08
C ARG A 82 -17.51 -4.26 -2.05
N LEU A 83 -17.37 -3.06 -1.51
CA LEU A 83 -18.46 -2.12 -1.30
C LEU A 83 -18.50 -1.04 -2.39
N GLY A 84 -17.34 -0.71 -2.98
CA GLY A 84 -17.18 0.44 -3.86
C GLY A 84 -16.92 1.75 -3.09
N ALA A 85 -16.33 2.73 -3.76
CA ALA A 85 -16.04 4.04 -3.18
C ALA A 85 -17.31 4.84 -2.83
N ASP A 86 -18.42 4.55 -3.52
CA ASP A 86 -19.70 5.22 -3.32
C ASP A 86 -20.59 4.57 -2.27
N TYR A 87 -20.11 3.51 -1.60
CA TYR A 87 -20.87 2.88 -0.53
C TYR A 87 -21.20 3.88 0.58
N ARG A 88 -22.44 3.81 1.09
CA ARG A 88 -22.90 4.60 2.22
C ARG A 88 -23.54 3.69 3.25
N PHE A 89 -23.06 3.76 4.48
CA PHE A 89 -23.77 3.18 5.61
C PHE A 89 -25.12 3.87 5.77
N GLN A 90 -26.14 3.09 6.16
CA GLN A 90 -27.51 3.60 6.29
C GLN A 90 -28.00 3.43 7.72
N THR A 91 -28.22 4.54 8.40
CA THR A 91 -28.97 4.56 9.66
C THR A 91 -30.45 4.81 9.36
N ARG A 92 -31.32 3.96 9.87
CA ARG A 92 -32.77 3.99 9.55
C ARG A 92 -33.60 4.16 10.80
N VAL A 93 -34.63 4.99 10.71
CA VAL A 93 -35.69 5.06 11.71
C VAL A 93 -36.83 4.15 11.27
N ARG A 94 -37.28 3.24 12.14
CA ARG A 94 -38.39 2.31 11.85
C ARG A 94 -39.44 2.31 12.95
N VAL A 95 -40.67 2.05 12.53
CA VAL A 95 -41.86 1.93 13.38
C VAL A 95 -42.60 0.66 12.95
N ASN A 96 -43.24 -0.05 13.88
CA ASN A 96 -44.04 -1.24 13.56
C ASN A 96 -45.46 -0.86 13.12
N GLU A 97 -45.98 0.21 13.71
CA GLU A 97 -47.32 0.72 13.45
C GLU A 97 -47.23 2.07 12.76
N LYS A 98 -48.25 2.40 11.96
CA LYS A 98 -48.36 3.72 11.35
C LYS A 98 -48.51 4.79 12.44
N PRO A 99 -47.96 6.00 12.23
CA PRO A 99 -48.25 7.12 13.12
C PRO A 99 -49.74 7.38 13.23
N ASP A 100 -50.19 7.83 14.40
CA ASP A 100 -51.56 8.32 14.59
C ASP A 100 -51.81 9.61 13.79
N SER A 101 -53.04 10.14 13.84
CA SER A 101 -53.40 11.37 13.13
C SER A 101 -52.60 12.61 13.56
N GLY A 102 -51.94 12.56 14.73
CA GLY A 102 -51.02 13.59 15.23
C GLY A 102 -49.55 13.29 14.93
N GLY A 103 -49.25 12.23 14.17
CA GLY A 103 -47.88 11.84 13.82
C GLY A 103 -47.11 11.13 14.93
N ARG A 104 -47.77 10.70 16.01
CA ARG A 104 -47.10 10.03 17.14
C ARG A 104 -47.04 8.52 16.90
N VAL A 105 -45.98 7.91 17.38
CA VAL A 105 -45.81 6.46 17.41
C VAL A 105 -45.52 6.02 18.84
N LYS A 106 -46.03 4.85 19.23
CA LYS A 106 -45.81 4.29 20.58
C LYS A 106 -44.35 3.90 20.79
N GLU A 107 -43.72 3.36 19.75
CA GLU A 107 -42.35 2.91 19.76
C GLU A 107 -41.68 3.28 18.43
N LEU A 108 -40.47 3.80 18.52
CA LEU A 108 -39.61 4.13 17.40
C LEU A 108 -38.25 3.47 17.63
N ARG A 109 -37.73 2.81 16.59
CA ARG A 109 -36.44 2.14 16.65
C ARG A 109 -35.45 2.78 15.70
N LEU A 110 -34.26 3.07 16.22
CA LEU A 110 -33.11 3.52 15.45
C LEU A 110 -32.26 2.30 15.11
N LEU A 111 -32.10 2.01 13.83
CA LEU A 111 -31.31 0.90 13.32
C LEU A 111 -30.02 1.44 12.71
N GLY A 112 -28.90 1.25 13.41
CA GLY A 112 -27.56 1.54 12.87
C GLY A 112 -27.18 0.59 11.74
N GLY A 113 -26.52 1.11 10.70
CA GLY A 113 -26.11 0.33 9.53
C GLY A 113 -24.63 -0.05 9.51
N GLY A 114 -23.85 0.46 10.46
CA GLY A 114 -22.40 0.29 10.62
C GLY A 114 -21.96 0.92 11.94
#